data_AF-A0A7C5VC64-F1
#
_entry.id   AF-A0A7C5VC64-F1
#
_cell.length_a   1.000
_cell.length_b   1.000
_cell.length_c   1.000
_cell.angle_alpha   90.00
_cell.angle_beta   90.00
_cell.angle_gamma   90.00
#
_symmetry.space_group_name_H-M   'P 1'
#
loop_
_entity.id
_entity.type
_entity.pdbx_description
1 polymer ?
#
loop_
_entity_poly.entity_id
_entity_poly.type
_entity_poly.pdbx_seq_one_letter_code
_entity_poly.pdbx_strand_id
1 'polypeptide(L)'
;MFIKRQRRKIINIYREYRRSFWVLVGATFIDRLGGSLLFPFFGLYITRKFNVGMTEVGILFLLFSLSAFVGNFLGGALTDRIGRKTMLIFGLLASSFSTLLMGFVESLEVFYVLALVSGIFTDVAGPAHQAMVADLLPEDKRAEGFGILRVAFNLAVTIGPAIGGFLAAQSYLLLFVTDAIISTLTATIVFLFIRETKPA
;
A
#
# COMPACT_ATOMS: atom_id res chain seq x y z
N MET A 1 24.95 -6.27 28.15
CA MET A 1 25.91 -6.17 27.02
C MET A 1 25.24 -6.34 25.65
N PHE A 2 24.31 -7.30 25.50
CA PHE A 2 23.56 -7.58 24.25
C PHE A 2 22.78 -6.39 23.68
N ILE A 3 22.01 -5.66 24.51
CA ILE A 3 21.18 -4.51 24.09
C ILE A 3 22.03 -3.37 23.49
N LYS A 4 23.21 -3.09 24.06
CA LYS A 4 24.12 -2.06 23.52
C LYS A 4 24.70 -2.46 22.15
N ARG A 5 24.94 -3.76 21.92
CA ARG A 5 25.43 -4.30 20.64
C ARG A 5 24.36 -4.26 19.55
N GLN A 6 23.12 -4.66 19.89
CA GLN A 6 21.94 -4.54 19.03
C GLN A 6 21.69 -3.08 18.62
N ARG A 7 21.68 -2.15 19.59
CA ARG A 7 21.49 -0.72 19.35
C ARG A 7 22.55 -0.13 18.40
N ARG A 8 23.82 -0.48 18.59
CA ARG A 8 24.91 -0.05 17.68
C ARG A 8 24.71 -0.59 16.27
N LYS A 9 24.27 -1.85 16.12
CA LYS A 9 23.98 -2.45 14.82
C LYS A 9 22.86 -1.69 14.09
N ILE A 10 21.76 -1.36 14.78
CA ILE A 10 20.64 -0.57 14.22
C ILE A 10 21.09 0.84 13.80
N ILE A 11 21.88 1.52 14.63
CA ILE A 11 22.37 2.87 14.31
C ILE A 11 23.30 2.86 13.09
N ASN A 12 24.12 1.83 12.94
CA ASN A 12 25.00 1.68 11.78
C ASN A 12 24.19 1.46 10.50
N ILE A 13 23.21 0.57 10.52
CA ILE A 13 22.26 0.33 9.41
C ILE A 13 21.56 1.64 9.01
N TYR A 14 21.09 2.44 9.98
CA TYR A 14 20.44 3.72 9.69
C TYR A 14 21.35 4.70 8.95
N ARG A 15 22.64 4.77 9.33
CA ARG A 15 23.63 5.68 8.73
C ARG A 15 24.17 5.18 7.40
N GLU A 16 24.03 3.89 7.10
CA GLU A 16 24.56 3.24 5.91
C GLU A 16 23.76 3.56 4.65
N TYR A 17 22.43 3.70 4.77
CA TYR A 17 21.56 3.98 3.64
C TYR A 17 21.28 5.47 3.42
N ARG A 18 21.11 5.85 2.15
CA ARG A 18 20.75 7.22 1.77
C ARG A 18 19.37 7.60 2.32
N ARG A 19 19.17 8.90 2.56
CA ARG A 19 17.89 9.46 3.04
C ARG A 19 16.69 9.05 2.18
N SER A 20 16.87 8.93 0.85
CA SER A 20 15.82 8.51 -0.07
C SER A 20 15.28 7.10 0.21
N PHE A 21 16.12 6.16 0.63
CA PHE A 21 15.69 4.81 1.01
C PHE A 21 14.80 4.87 2.26
N TRP A 22 15.21 5.59 3.29
CA TRP A 22 14.40 5.73 4.52
C TRP A 22 13.08 6.48 4.30
N VAL A 23 13.07 7.48 3.41
CA VAL A 23 11.83 8.13 2.97
C VAL A 23 10.90 7.13 2.30
N LEU A 24 11.42 6.28 1.39
CA LEU A 24 10.63 5.26 0.72
C LEU A 24 10.09 4.21 1.71
N VAL A 25 10.92 3.74 2.65
CA VAL A 25 10.49 2.82 3.72
C VAL A 25 9.37 3.44 4.56
N GLY A 26 9.53 4.69 4.98
CA GLY A 26 8.52 5.41 5.76
C GLY A 26 7.21 5.62 4.99
N ALA A 27 7.30 6.04 3.72
CA ALA A 27 6.15 6.19 2.83
C ALA A 27 5.42 4.85 2.66
N THR A 28 6.16 3.76 2.43
CA THR A 28 5.61 2.41 2.31
C THR A 28 4.92 1.98 3.60
N PHE A 29 5.52 2.24 4.75
CA PHE A 29 4.91 1.93 6.05
C PHE A 29 3.56 2.65 6.23
N ILE A 30 3.53 3.95 5.95
CA ILE A 30 2.34 4.79 6.07
C ILE A 30 1.23 4.25 5.17
N ASP A 31 1.53 4.02 3.88
CA ASP A 31 0.55 3.47 2.93
C ASP A 31 0.02 2.09 3.32
N ARG A 32 0.92 1.18 3.75
CA ARG A 32 0.53 -0.17 4.19
C ARG A 32 -0.32 -0.15 5.45
N LEU A 33 -0.19 0.88 6.29
CA LEU A 33 -1.01 1.08 7.47
C LEU A 33 -2.44 1.49 7.08
N GLY A 34 -2.60 2.31 6.03
CA GLY A 34 -3.90 2.63 5.42
C GLY A 34 -4.58 1.41 4.80
N GLY A 35 -3.86 0.64 3.99
CA GLY A 35 -4.44 -0.58 3.42
C GLY A 35 -4.84 -1.61 4.48
N SER A 36 -4.02 -1.78 5.53
CA SER A 36 -4.24 -2.79 6.57
C SER A 36 -5.35 -2.44 7.57
N LEU A 37 -5.68 -1.16 7.76
CA LEU A 37 -6.83 -0.77 8.59
C LEU A 37 -8.16 -1.02 7.89
N LEU A 38 -8.20 -1.04 6.55
CA LEU A 38 -9.42 -1.23 5.76
C LEU A 38 -9.65 -2.69 5.37
N PHE A 39 -8.61 -3.36 4.85
CA PHE A 39 -8.74 -4.68 4.20
C PHE A 39 -9.48 -5.76 5.03
N PRO A 40 -9.17 -5.96 6.33
CA PRO A 40 -9.86 -6.96 7.15
C PRO A 40 -11.35 -6.70 7.36
N PHE A 41 -11.78 -5.44 7.20
CA PHE A 41 -13.16 -5.02 7.46
C PHE A 41 -14.03 -5.05 6.22
N PHE A 42 -13.49 -5.30 5.02
CA PHE A 42 -14.28 -5.40 3.79
C PHE A 42 -15.41 -6.42 3.90
N GLY A 43 -15.13 -7.61 4.44
CA GLY A 43 -16.14 -8.65 4.63
C GLY A 43 -17.28 -8.19 5.54
N LEU A 44 -16.94 -7.57 6.69
CA LEU A 44 -17.93 -7.03 7.62
C LEU A 44 -18.73 -5.86 7.02
N TYR A 45 -18.05 -4.99 6.25
CA TYR A 45 -18.67 -3.85 5.62
C TYR A 45 -19.71 -4.28 4.59
N ILE A 46 -19.36 -5.15 3.64
CA ILE A 46 -20.30 -5.52 2.58
C ILE A 46 -21.48 -6.35 3.10
N THR A 47 -21.23 -7.26 4.05
CA THR A 47 -22.29 -8.09 4.65
C THR A 47 -23.30 -7.23 5.39
N ARG A 48 -22.83 -6.22 6.16
CA ARG A 48 -23.72 -5.30 6.88
C ARG A 48 -24.38 -4.26 5.99
N LYS A 49 -23.66 -3.68 5.03
CA LYS A 49 -24.17 -2.60 4.19
C LYS A 49 -25.15 -3.08 3.13
N PHE A 50 -24.86 -4.22 2.50
CA PHE A 50 -25.67 -4.76 1.40
C PHE A 50 -26.56 -5.94 1.83
N ASN A 51 -26.49 -6.36 3.10
CA ASN A 51 -27.25 -7.48 3.65
C ASN A 51 -27.03 -8.80 2.88
N VAL A 52 -25.75 -9.13 2.65
CA VAL A 52 -25.31 -10.31 1.87
C VAL A 52 -24.54 -11.31 2.72
N GLY A 53 -24.33 -12.50 2.16
CA GLY A 53 -23.64 -13.61 2.81
C GLY A 53 -22.14 -13.67 2.54
N MET A 54 -21.52 -14.79 2.94
CA MET A 54 -20.09 -15.03 2.77
C MET A 54 -19.69 -15.37 1.33
N THR A 55 -20.65 -15.81 0.49
CA THR A 55 -20.41 -16.02 -0.93
C THR A 55 -19.98 -14.72 -1.60
N GLU A 56 -20.67 -13.62 -1.30
CA GLU A 56 -20.38 -12.28 -1.82
C GLU A 56 -19.03 -11.75 -1.33
N VAL A 57 -18.64 -12.09 -0.10
CA VAL A 57 -17.31 -11.79 0.44
C VAL A 57 -16.22 -12.57 -0.30
N GLY A 58 -16.46 -13.85 -0.58
CA GLY A 58 -15.58 -14.68 -1.38
C GLY A 58 -15.38 -14.12 -2.79
N ILE A 59 -16.47 -13.69 -3.44
CA ILE A 59 -16.42 -13.00 -4.75
C ILE A 59 -15.58 -11.73 -4.65
N LEU A 60 -15.79 -10.88 -3.64
CA LEU A 60 -15.00 -9.67 -3.45
C LEU A 60 -13.49 -9.97 -3.38
N PHE A 61 -13.08 -10.96 -2.60
CA PHE A 61 -11.66 -11.32 -2.47
C PHE A 61 -11.10 -11.99 -3.72
N LEU A 62 -11.92 -12.71 -4.49
CA LEU A 62 -11.55 -13.20 -5.81
C LEU A 62 -11.29 -12.03 -6.77
N LEU A 63 -12.15 -11.00 -6.76
CA LEU A 63 -11.95 -9.79 -7.57
C LEU A 63 -10.69 -9.05 -7.15
N PHE A 64 -10.39 -8.92 -5.85
CA PHE A 64 -9.12 -8.37 -5.39
C PHE A 64 -7.91 -9.18 -5.87
N SER A 65 -8.00 -10.51 -5.86
CA SER A 65 -6.91 -11.36 -6.35
C SER A 65 -6.69 -11.22 -7.85
N LEU A 66 -7.78 -11.17 -8.63
CA LEU A 66 -7.73 -10.99 -10.08
C LEU A 66 -7.18 -9.61 -10.47
N SER A 67 -7.66 -8.57 -9.79
CA SER A 67 -7.18 -7.20 -9.99
C SER A 67 -5.71 -7.04 -9.60
N ALA A 68 -5.26 -7.69 -8.52
CA ALA A 68 -3.85 -7.70 -8.15
C ALA A 68 -2.96 -8.37 -9.22
N PHE A 69 -3.41 -9.49 -9.80
CA PHE A 69 -2.71 -10.14 -10.90
C PHE A 69 -2.60 -9.23 -12.13
N VAL A 70 -3.72 -8.65 -12.55
CA VAL A 70 -3.76 -7.73 -13.71
C VAL A 70 -2.94 -6.48 -13.45
N GLY A 71 -3.07 -5.88 -12.27
CA GLY A 71 -2.32 -4.70 -11.84
C GLY A 71 -0.81 -4.94 -11.89
N ASN A 72 -0.32 -6.01 -11.27
CA ASN A 72 1.11 -6.35 -11.31
C ASN A 72 1.61 -6.61 -12.75
N PHE A 73 0.83 -7.31 -13.56
CA PHE A 73 1.18 -7.58 -14.96
C PHE A 73 1.29 -6.29 -15.80
N LEU A 74 0.28 -5.42 -15.73
CA LEU A 74 0.29 -4.12 -16.42
C LEU A 74 1.37 -3.18 -15.88
N GLY A 75 1.56 -3.20 -14.56
CA GLY A 75 2.51 -2.37 -13.84
C GLY A 75 3.94 -2.56 -14.30
N GLY A 76 4.36 -3.78 -14.61
CA GLY A 76 5.72 -4.07 -15.10
C GLY A 76 6.04 -3.30 -16.38
N ALA A 77 5.23 -3.49 -17.42
CA ALA A 77 5.45 -2.84 -18.71
C ALA A 77 5.27 -1.31 -18.66
N LEU A 78 4.31 -0.81 -17.87
CA LEU A 78 4.04 0.62 -17.74
C LEU A 78 5.13 1.35 -16.95
N THR A 79 5.66 0.72 -15.91
CA THR A 79 6.76 1.27 -15.09
C THR A 79 7.97 1.58 -15.96
N ASP A 80 8.33 0.65 -16.83
CA ASP A 80 9.49 0.81 -17.71
C ASP A 80 9.31 1.91 -18.75
N ARG A 81 8.06 2.25 -19.12
CA ARG A 81 7.77 3.33 -20.09
C ARG A 81 7.64 4.69 -19.41
N ILE A 82 6.83 4.78 -18.36
CA ILE A 82 6.35 6.05 -17.78
C ILE A 82 7.28 6.57 -16.66
N GLY A 83 8.10 5.70 -16.07
CA GLY A 83 8.97 6.04 -14.94
C GLY A 83 8.41 5.53 -13.61
N ARG A 84 9.33 5.23 -12.68
CA ARG A 84 9.02 4.56 -11.42
C ARG A 84 8.31 5.50 -10.46
N LYS A 85 8.76 6.76 -10.37
CA LYS A 85 8.14 7.75 -9.49
C LYS A 85 6.72 8.09 -9.96
N THR A 86 6.56 8.30 -11.27
CA THR A 86 5.26 8.65 -11.86
C THR A 86 4.25 7.52 -11.66
N MET A 87 4.63 6.26 -11.90
CA MET A 87 3.71 5.14 -11.67
C MET A 87 3.36 4.95 -10.19
N LEU A 88 4.32 5.15 -9.28
CA LEU A 88 4.04 5.04 -7.86
C LEU A 88 3.03 6.09 -7.39
N ILE A 89 3.20 7.35 -7.81
CA ILE A 89 2.26 8.43 -7.48
C ILE A 89 0.89 8.19 -8.12
N PHE A 90 0.86 7.77 -9.38
CA PHE A 90 -0.39 7.46 -10.07
C PHE A 90 -1.17 6.37 -9.35
N GLY A 91 -0.52 5.25 -9.01
CA GLY A 91 -1.17 4.14 -8.31
C GLY A 91 -1.74 4.57 -6.96
N LEU A 92 -0.98 5.34 -6.17
CA LEU A 92 -1.42 5.84 -4.86
C LEU A 92 -2.63 6.80 -4.95
N LEU A 93 -2.63 7.72 -5.93
CA LEU A 93 -3.74 8.66 -6.09
C LEU A 93 -4.98 7.98 -6.70
N ALA A 94 -4.77 7.09 -7.66
CA ALA A 94 -5.86 6.36 -8.30
C ALA A 94 -6.50 5.36 -7.32
N SER A 95 -5.70 4.65 -6.51
CA SER A 95 -6.22 3.79 -5.45
C SER A 95 -6.98 4.61 -4.41
N SER A 96 -6.39 5.70 -3.91
CA SER A 96 -7.01 6.62 -2.94
C SER A 96 -8.40 7.07 -3.41
N PHE A 97 -8.50 7.55 -4.65
CA PHE A 97 -9.76 8.01 -5.21
C PHE A 97 -10.78 6.87 -5.35
N SER A 98 -10.38 5.73 -5.92
CA SER A 98 -11.28 4.58 -6.09
C SER A 98 -11.77 4.00 -4.77
N THR A 99 -10.90 3.87 -3.76
CA THR A 99 -11.26 3.37 -2.43
C THR A 99 -12.17 4.36 -1.71
N LEU A 100 -11.93 5.67 -1.84
CA LEU A 100 -12.84 6.67 -1.30
C LEU A 100 -14.24 6.53 -1.89
N LEU A 101 -14.34 6.36 -3.22
CA LEU A 101 -15.63 6.15 -3.90
C LEU A 101 -16.36 4.91 -3.39
N MET A 102 -15.65 3.81 -3.10
CA MET A 102 -16.24 2.59 -2.54
C MET A 102 -17.00 2.83 -1.23
N GLY A 103 -16.58 3.81 -0.42
CA GLY A 103 -17.26 4.18 0.82
C GLY A 103 -18.66 4.76 0.61
N PHE A 104 -18.91 5.40 -0.54
CA PHE A 104 -20.16 6.08 -0.87
C PHE A 104 -21.13 5.26 -1.74
N VAL A 105 -20.68 4.12 -2.26
CA VAL A 105 -21.51 3.30 -3.14
C VAL A 105 -22.66 2.62 -2.39
N GLU A 106 -23.85 2.60 -3.00
CA GLU A 106 -25.05 1.95 -2.47
C GLU A 106 -25.44 0.64 -3.21
N SER A 107 -24.79 0.33 -4.33
CA SER A 107 -24.98 -0.91 -5.08
C SER A 107 -23.80 -1.87 -4.93
N LEU A 108 -24.06 -3.12 -4.59
CA LEU A 108 -23.03 -4.16 -4.48
C LEU A 108 -22.29 -4.37 -5.80
N GLU A 109 -23.00 -4.33 -6.93
CA GLU A 109 -22.40 -4.51 -8.25
C GLU A 109 -21.39 -3.39 -8.56
N VAL A 110 -21.77 -2.14 -8.27
CA VAL A 110 -20.88 -0.98 -8.42
C VAL A 110 -19.69 -1.10 -7.46
N PHE A 111 -19.91 -1.64 -6.25
CA PHE A 111 -18.84 -1.88 -5.29
C PHE A 111 -17.82 -2.89 -5.80
N TYR A 112 -18.28 -3.98 -6.45
CA TYR A 112 -17.40 -4.95 -7.10
C TYR A 112 -16.59 -4.38 -8.26
N VAL A 113 -17.21 -3.54 -9.09
CA VAL A 113 -16.50 -2.84 -10.16
C VAL A 113 -15.42 -1.93 -9.58
N LEU A 114 -15.74 -1.16 -8.54
CA LEU A 114 -14.73 -0.32 -7.88
C LEU A 114 -13.66 -1.14 -7.15
N ALA A 115 -14.00 -2.29 -6.58
CA ALA A 115 -13.01 -3.19 -5.96
C ALA A 115 -11.99 -3.70 -7.00
N LEU A 116 -12.46 -4.09 -8.19
CA LEU A 116 -11.57 -4.44 -9.30
C LEU A 116 -10.67 -3.27 -9.71
N VAL A 117 -11.25 -2.09 -9.90
CA VAL A 117 -10.52 -0.88 -10.30
C VAL A 117 -9.48 -0.48 -9.25
N SER A 118 -9.88 -0.45 -7.98
CA SER A 118 -9.00 -0.12 -6.84
C SER A 118 -7.86 -1.12 -6.70
N GLY A 119 -8.14 -2.42 -6.82
CA GLY A 119 -7.11 -3.45 -6.79
C GLY A 119 -6.09 -3.30 -7.92
N ILE A 120 -6.54 -3.02 -9.15
CA ILE A 120 -5.62 -2.78 -10.28
C ILE A 120 -4.71 -1.58 -9.98
N PHE A 121 -5.26 -0.47 -9.53
CA PHE A 121 -4.48 0.74 -9.23
C PHE A 121 -3.54 0.59 -8.03
N THR A 122 -3.94 -0.18 -7.03
CA THR A 122 -3.09 -0.47 -5.88
C THR A 122 -1.88 -1.30 -6.29
N ASP A 123 -2.07 -2.29 -7.16
CA ASP A 123 -1.02 -3.24 -7.54
C ASP A 123 -0.21 -2.83 -8.77
N VAL A 124 -0.70 -1.91 -9.62
CA VAL A 124 0.05 -1.40 -10.78
C VAL A 124 1.34 -0.68 -10.38
N ALA A 125 1.38 -0.11 -9.17
CA ALA A 125 2.56 0.55 -8.62
C ALA A 125 3.58 -0.41 -7.98
N GLY A 126 3.22 -1.69 -7.81
CA GLY A 126 4.06 -2.70 -7.17
C GLY A 126 5.44 -2.87 -7.83
N PRO A 127 5.50 -3.09 -9.15
CA PRO A 127 6.76 -3.20 -9.89
C PRO A 127 7.63 -1.94 -9.81
N ALA A 128 7.03 -0.75 -9.91
CA ALA A 128 7.72 0.52 -9.75
C ALA A 128 8.36 0.67 -8.36
N HIS A 129 7.63 0.28 -7.32
CA HIS A 129 8.12 0.29 -5.94
C HIS A 129 9.31 -0.65 -5.75
N GLN A 130 9.19 -1.91 -6.19
CA GLN A 130 10.27 -2.89 -6.07
C GLN A 130 11.53 -2.45 -6.82
N ALA A 131 11.37 -1.93 -8.04
CA ALA A 131 12.48 -1.45 -8.84
C ALA A 131 13.16 -0.23 -8.18
N MET A 132 12.38 0.72 -7.66
CA MET A 132 12.91 1.90 -6.95
C MET A 132 13.72 1.52 -5.72
N VAL A 133 13.29 0.52 -4.94
CA VAL A 133 14.07 -0.02 -3.83
C VAL A 133 15.40 -0.59 -4.32
N ALA A 134 15.37 -1.37 -5.40
CA ALA A 134 16.55 -2.00 -5.98
C ALA A 134 17.56 -0.99 -6.58
N ASP A 135 17.10 0.18 -7.04
CA ASP A 135 17.96 1.26 -7.54
C ASP A 135 18.62 2.05 -6.41
N LEU A 136 17.92 2.21 -5.28
CA LEU A 136 18.39 2.99 -4.14
C LEU A 136 19.48 2.26 -3.34
N LEU A 137 19.69 0.98 -3.61
CA LEU A 137 20.55 0.10 -2.84
C LEU A 137 21.63 -0.55 -3.73
N PRO A 138 22.87 -0.65 -3.22
CA PRO A 138 23.88 -1.55 -3.77
C PRO A 138 23.37 -2.99 -3.85
N GLU A 139 23.82 -3.75 -4.84
CA GLU A 139 23.35 -5.12 -5.11
C GLU A 139 23.51 -6.05 -3.90
N ASP A 140 24.64 -5.97 -3.20
CA ASP A 140 24.97 -6.74 -2.00
C ASP A 140 24.08 -6.38 -0.79
N LYS A 141 23.39 -5.23 -0.84
CA LYS A 141 22.53 -4.71 0.22
C LYS A 141 21.04 -4.83 -0.05
N ARG A 142 20.64 -5.26 -1.26
CA ARG A 142 19.22 -5.38 -1.64
C ARG A 142 18.45 -6.31 -0.70
N ALA A 143 19.02 -7.46 -0.35
CA ALA A 143 18.38 -8.41 0.57
C ALA A 143 18.10 -7.79 1.95
N GLU A 144 19.05 -7.03 2.49
CA GLU A 144 18.88 -6.32 3.77
C GLU A 144 17.80 -5.24 3.67
N GLY A 145 17.80 -4.46 2.59
CA GLY A 145 16.80 -3.42 2.34
C GLY A 145 15.37 -3.96 2.19
N PHE A 146 15.18 -5.06 1.46
CA PHE A 146 13.88 -5.75 1.38
C PHE A 146 13.47 -6.35 2.74
N GLY A 147 14.45 -6.82 3.54
CA GLY A 147 14.21 -7.23 4.93
C GLY A 147 13.64 -6.10 5.79
N ILE A 148 14.21 -4.89 5.70
CA ILE A 148 13.71 -3.69 6.40
C ILE A 148 12.27 -3.36 5.98
N LEU A 149 11.99 -3.38 4.67
CA LEU A 149 10.64 -3.16 4.16
C LEU A 149 9.65 -4.21 4.67
N ARG A 150 10.07 -5.48 4.76
CA ARG A 150 9.22 -6.54 5.28
C ARG A 150 8.89 -6.35 6.75
N VAL A 151 9.85 -5.89 7.56
CA VAL A 151 9.60 -5.52 8.97
C VAL A 151 8.60 -4.37 9.05
N ALA A 152 8.78 -3.32 8.25
CA ALA A 152 7.84 -2.20 8.19
C ALA A 152 6.42 -2.67 7.80
N PHE A 153 6.29 -3.48 6.75
CA PHE A 153 5.02 -4.06 6.32
C PHE A 153 4.35 -4.86 7.44
N ASN A 154 5.08 -5.76 8.09
CA ASN A 154 4.53 -6.59 9.17
C ASN A 154 4.04 -5.72 10.34
N LEU A 155 4.80 -4.70 10.73
CA LEU A 155 4.37 -3.76 11.76
C LEU A 155 3.07 -3.05 11.38
N ALA A 156 2.96 -2.57 10.14
CA ALA A 156 1.74 -1.92 9.64
C ALA A 156 0.54 -2.86 9.67
N VAL A 157 0.71 -4.13 9.28
CA VAL A 157 -0.36 -5.15 9.32
C VAL A 157 -0.70 -5.59 10.75
N THR A 158 0.24 -5.53 11.69
CA THR A 158 -0.01 -5.81 13.11
C THR A 158 -0.86 -4.70 13.76
N ILE A 159 -0.56 -3.43 13.49
CA ILE A 159 -1.22 -2.30 14.18
C ILE A 159 -2.44 -1.76 13.43
N GLY A 160 -2.47 -1.86 12.10
CA GLY A 160 -3.53 -1.29 11.27
C GLY A 160 -4.92 -1.81 11.60
N PRO A 161 -5.15 -3.14 11.71
CA PRO A 161 -6.47 -3.68 12.06
C PRO A 161 -6.97 -3.22 13.44
N ALA A 162 -6.07 -2.98 14.41
CA ALA A 162 -6.46 -2.45 15.71
C ALA A 162 -6.98 -1.02 15.58
N ILE A 163 -6.30 -0.16 14.84
CA ILE A 163 -6.75 1.21 14.53
C ILE A 163 -8.06 1.16 13.72
N GLY A 164 -8.13 0.29 12.71
CA GLY A 164 -9.32 0.06 11.90
C GLY A 164 -10.53 -0.36 12.74
N GLY A 165 -10.33 -1.21 13.76
CA GLY A 165 -11.41 -1.62 14.66
C GLY A 165 -12.04 -0.43 15.40
N PHE A 166 -11.23 0.50 15.91
CA PHE A 166 -11.73 1.71 16.57
C PHE A 166 -12.50 2.62 15.60
N LEU A 167 -12.01 2.77 14.37
CA LEU A 167 -12.70 3.56 13.34
C LEU A 167 -14.01 2.91 12.89
N ALA A 168 -13.99 1.60 12.64
CA ALA A 168 -15.15 0.81 12.22
C ALA A 168 -16.27 0.78 13.27
N ALA A 169 -15.93 0.87 14.56
CA ALA A 169 -16.89 0.98 15.65
C ALA A 169 -17.72 2.27 15.59
N GLN A 170 -17.17 3.34 15.00
CA GLN A 170 -17.88 4.61 14.80
C GLN A 170 -18.57 4.64 13.43
N SER A 171 -17.84 4.32 12.37
CA SER A 171 -18.37 4.24 11.00
C SER A 171 -17.38 3.55 10.08
N TYR A 172 -17.86 2.62 9.25
CA TYR A 172 -17.04 2.03 8.20
C TYR A 172 -16.55 3.06 7.18
N LEU A 173 -17.28 4.16 6.95
CA LEU A 173 -16.86 5.23 6.04
C LEU A 173 -15.51 5.83 6.47
N LEU A 174 -15.25 5.89 7.78
CA LEU A 174 -13.97 6.39 8.29
C LEU A 174 -12.79 5.54 7.84
N LEU A 175 -12.97 4.23 7.60
CA LEU A 175 -11.90 3.38 7.07
C LEU A 175 -11.50 3.82 5.67
N PHE A 176 -12.48 4.00 4.78
CA PHE A 176 -12.26 4.44 3.40
C PHE A 176 -11.65 5.84 3.33
N VAL A 177 -12.16 6.78 4.13
CA VAL A 177 -11.64 8.15 4.19
C VAL A 177 -10.21 8.17 4.74
N THR A 178 -9.93 7.40 5.80
CA THR A 178 -8.59 7.37 6.42
C THR A 178 -7.57 6.77 5.46
N ASP A 179 -7.90 5.66 4.79
CA ASP A 179 -7.06 5.07 3.76
C ASP A 179 -6.78 6.06 2.62
N ALA A 180 -7.81 6.73 2.11
CA ALA A 180 -7.67 7.72 1.05
C ALA A 180 -6.74 8.89 1.43
N ILE A 181 -6.86 9.41 2.66
CA ILE A 181 -5.98 10.45 3.20
C ILE A 181 -4.54 9.93 3.30
N ILE A 182 -4.36 8.72 3.82
CA ILE A 182 -3.04 8.09 4.01
C ILE A 182 -2.34 7.89 2.67
N SER A 183 -3.02 7.35 1.66
CA SER A 183 -2.43 7.14 0.33
C SER A 183 -2.15 8.47 -0.39
N THR A 184 -3.01 9.49 -0.23
CA THR A 184 -2.73 10.85 -0.75
C THR A 184 -1.53 11.50 -0.07
N LEU A 185 -1.42 11.35 1.25
CA LEU A 185 -0.26 11.82 2.02
C LEU A 185 1.01 11.11 1.56
N THR A 186 0.94 9.80 1.35
CA THR A 186 2.06 9.01 0.83
C THR A 186 2.48 9.50 -0.56
N ALA A 187 1.51 9.70 -1.47
CA ALA A 187 1.78 10.23 -2.80
C ALA A 187 2.48 11.59 -2.73
N THR A 188 2.04 12.46 -1.81
CA THR A 188 2.65 13.77 -1.57
C THR A 188 4.09 13.65 -1.05
N ILE A 189 4.35 12.74 -0.10
CA ILE A 189 5.70 12.48 0.41
C ILE A 189 6.62 11.98 -0.71
N VAL A 190 6.16 11.01 -1.51
CA VAL A 190 6.90 10.49 -2.67
C VAL A 190 7.16 11.61 -3.69
N PHE A 191 6.17 12.44 -3.97
CA PHE A 191 6.30 13.56 -4.90
C PHE A 191 7.37 14.56 -4.46
N LEU A 192 7.40 14.94 -3.18
CA LEU A 192 8.30 15.96 -2.66
C LEU A 192 9.73 15.45 -2.39
N PHE A 193 9.87 14.22 -1.91
CA PHE A 193 11.15 13.75 -1.35
C PHE A 193 11.85 12.66 -2.16
N ILE A 194 11.17 12.01 -3.10
CA ILE A 194 11.75 10.97 -3.96
C ILE A 194 12.00 11.53 -5.35
N ARG A 195 13.18 11.26 -5.91
CA ARG A 195 13.52 11.59 -7.31
C ARG A 195 13.25 10.37 -8.21
N GLU A 196 13.01 10.60 -9.49
CA GLU A 196 12.89 9.51 -10.46
C GLU A 196 14.19 8.67 -10.45
N THR A 197 14.04 7.34 -10.40
CA THR A 197 15.15 6.40 -10.28
C THR A 197 15.34 5.55 -11.53
N LYS A 198 14.44 5.63 -12.52
CA LYS A 198 14.61 4.99 -13.82
C LYS A 198 15.95 5.43 -14.46
N PRO A 199 16.85 4.49 -14.84
CA PRO A 199 18.06 4.80 -15.61
C PRO A 199 17.69 5.51 -16.91
N ALA A 200 18.47 6.53 -17.27
CA ALA A 200 18.32 7.25 -18.53
C ALA A 200 18.55 6.35 -19.74
#